data_AF-A0AAD5Y6T7-F1
#
_entry.id   AF-A0AAD5Y6T7-F1
#
_cell.length_a   1.000
_cell.length_b   1.000
_cell.length_c   1.000
_cell.angle_alpha   90.00
_cell.angle_beta   90.00
_cell.angle_gamma   90.00
#
_symmetry.space_group_name_H-M   'P 1'
#
loop_
_entity.id
_entity.type
_entity.pdbx_description
1 polymer ?
#
loop_
_entity_poly.entity_id
_entity_poly.type
_entity_poly.pdbx_seq_one_letter_code
_entity_poly.pdbx_strand_id
1 'polypeptide(L)'
;MALEKMQGGKEFDARFKKRFGQPIQIYAPFTYDAVYIIVDAMKRANSTDPAKILAAMPTTDYKGVIGETTFDSKGDLKHGVISLYNYRSGKKSLLDVVKM
;
A
#
# COMPACT_ATOMS: atom_id res chain seq x y z
N MET A 1 -4.07 3.82 -5.82
CA MET A 1 -4.69 4.95 -5.09
C MET A 1 -3.79 6.18 -5.07
N ALA A 2 -4.34 7.39 -5.19
CA ALA A 2 -3.62 8.65 -5.03
C ALA A 2 -3.22 8.88 -3.56
N LEU A 3 -2.06 9.48 -3.29
CA LEU A 3 -1.54 9.71 -1.94
C LEU A 3 -2.54 10.46 -1.04
N GLU A 4 -3.21 11.48 -1.58
CA GLU A 4 -4.22 12.28 -0.88
C GLU A 4 -5.50 11.50 -0.51
N LYS A 5 -5.69 10.31 -1.09
CA LYS A 5 -6.82 9.42 -0.80
C LYS A 5 -6.43 8.23 0.09
N MET A 6 -5.14 8.06 0.37
CA MET A 6 -4.64 7.01 1.27
C MET A 6 -4.92 7.37 2.72
N GLN A 7 -5.39 6.40 3.52
CA GLN A 7 -5.74 6.60 4.93
C GLN A 7 -4.57 7.19 5.75
N GLY A 8 -3.35 6.67 5.54
CA GLY A 8 -2.12 7.15 6.21
C GLY A 8 -1.27 8.10 5.36
N GLY A 9 -1.75 8.54 4.18
CA GLY A 9 -0.90 9.20 3.18
C GLY A 9 -0.25 10.50 3.66
N LYS A 10 -1.01 11.37 4.35
CA LYS A 10 -0.52 12.66 4.86
C LYS A 10 0.56 12.48 5.94
N GLU A 11 0.34 11.55 6.87
CA GLU A 11 1.31 11.27 7.94
C GLU A 11 2.58 10.63 7.38
N PHE A 12 2.42 9.68 6.45
CA PHE A 12 3.53 9.02 5.80
C PHE A 12 4.38 10.01 4.99
N ASP A 13 3.78 10.94 4.24
CA ASP A 13 4.50 12.01 3.53
C ASP A 13 5.33 12.87 4.48
N ALA A 14 4.77 13.28 5.62
CA ALA A 14 5.50 14.06 6.63
C ALA A 14 6.69 13.28 7.20
N ARG A 15 6.49 12.00 7.54
CA ARG A 15 7.55 11.11 8.05
C ARG A 15 8.64 10.87 7.00
N PHE A 16 8.25 10.66 5.74
CA PHE A 16 9.18 10.42 4.63
C PHE A 16 10.06 11.65 4.39
N LYS A 17 9.46 12.84 4.26
CA LYS A 17 10.20 14.10 4.11
C LYS A 17 11.15 14.36 5.27
N LYS A 18 10.69 14.14 6.51
CA LYS A 18 11.54 14.28 7.71
C LYS A 18 12.72 13.30 7.70
N ARG A 19 12.53 12.07 7.24
CA ARG A 19 13.57 11.03 7.26
C ARG A 19 14.59 11.17 6.14
N PHE A 20 14.14 11.54 4.94
CA PHE A 20 14.93 11.46 3.72
C PHE A 20 15.25 12.83 3.10
N GLY A 21 14.66 13.92 3.59
CA GLY A 21 14.92 15.28 3.08
C GLY A 21 14.43 15.52 1.65
N GLN A 22 13.55 14.66 1.12
CA GLN A 22 13.06 14.74 -0.25
C GLN A 22 11.56 14.46 -0.32
N PRO A 23 10.88 14.88 -1.40
CA PRO A 23 9.48 14.54 -1.63
C PRO A 23 9.28 13.02 -1.67
N ILE A 24 8.10 12.60 -1.22
CA ILE A 24 7.68 11.20 -1.29
C ILE A 24 7.73 10.65 -2.72
N GLN A 25 8.30 9.46 -2.87
CA GLN A 25 8.29 8.73 -4.13
C GLN A 25 6.98 7.97 -4.28
N ILE A 26 6.42 7.93 -5.51
CA ILE A 26 5.05 7.44 -5.76
C ILE A 26 4.81 6.00 -5.28
N TYR A 27 5.84 5.15 -5.30
CA TYR A 27 5.75 3.75 -4.87
C TYR A 27 6.07 3.53 -3.38
N ALA A 28 6.64 4.53 -2.69
CA ALA A 28 7.09 4.40 -1.30
C ALA A 28 6.00 3.87 -0.33
N PRO A 29 4.75 4.39 -0.31
CA PRO A 29 3.75 3.89 0.63
C PRO A 29 3.33 2.44 0.33
N PHE A 30 3.28 2.05 -0.95
CA PHE A 30 2.96 0.69 -1.35
C PHE A 30 4.05 -0.30 -0.93
N THR A 31 5.32 0.04 -1.18
CA THR A 31 6.44 -0.81 -0.76
C THR A 31 6.54 -0.91 0.76
N TYR A 32 6.26 0.19 1.47
CA TYR A 32 6.24 0.20 2.93
C TYR A 32 5.21 -0.79 3.47
N ASP A 33 3.96 -0.70 3.02
CA ASP A 33 2.92 -1.62 3.46
C ASP A 33 3.20 -3.06 3.04
N ALA A 34 3.71 -3.30 1.83
CA ALA A 34 4.08 -4.64 1.38
C ALA A 34 5.12 -5.32 2.32
N VAL A 35 6.14 -4.58 2.76
CA VAL A 35 7.11 -5.10 3.74
C VAL A 35 6.43 -5.43 5.06
N TYR A 36 5.56 -4.54 5.57
CA TYR A 36 4.90 -4.78 6.85
C TYR A 36 3.81 -5.85 6.80
N ILE A 37 3.19 -6.10 5.64
CA ILE A 37 2.32 -7.26 5.41
C ILE A 37 3.12 -8.56 5.56
N ILE A 38 4.33 -8.63 4.99
CA ILE A 38 5.21 -9.80 5.14
C ILE A 38 5.60 -9.96 6.62
N VAL A 39 5.95 -8.87 7.32
CA VAL A 39 6.26 -8.91 8.76
C VAL A 39 5.06 -9.36 9.59
N ASP A 40 3.84 -8.91 9.25
CA ASP A 40 2.62 -9.35 9.90
C ASP A 40 2.37 -10.86 9.69
N ALA A 41 2.56 -11.35 8.45
CA ALA A 41 2.47 -12.77 8.15
C ALA A 41 3.53 -13.58 8.91
N MET A 42 4.76 -13.08 9.04
CA MET A 42 5.81 -13.69 9.87
C MET A 42 5.37 -13.82 11.34
N LYS A 43 4.75 -12.77 11.89
CA LYS A 43 4.22 -12.78 13.27
C LYS A 43 3.09 -13.80 13.43
N ARG A 44 2.12 -13.84 12.51
CA ARG A 44 1.03 -14.81 12.53
C ARG A 44 1.52 -16.25 12.38
N ALA A 45 2.54 -16.48 11.56
CA ALA A 45 3.18 -17.79 11.39
C ALA A 45 4.17 -18.16 12.50
N ASN A 46 4.51 -17.21 13.39
CA ASN A 46 5.59 -17.31 14.37
C ASN A 46 6.88 -17.88 13.75
N SER A 47 7.27 -17.36 12.58
CA SER A 47 8.39 -17.91 11.83
C SER A 47 8.95 -16.93 10.81
N THR A 48 10.22 -17.15 10.46
CA THR A 48 10.92 -16.51 9.33
C THR A 48 11.08 -17.45 8.14
N ASP A 49 10.53 -18.66 8.20
CA ASP A 49 10.58 -19.64 7.11
C ASP A 49 9.68 -19.21 5.93
N PRO A 50 10.20 -19.16 4.68
CA PRO A 50 9.43 -18.68 3.53
C PRO A 50 8.14 -19.45 3.26
N ALA A 51 8.13 -20.78 3.44
CA ALA A 51 6.95 -21.59 3.16
C ALA A 51 5.85 -21.33 4.20
N LYS A 52 6.23 -21.16 5.47
CA LYS A 52 5.28 -20.79 6.54
C LYS A 52 4.72 -19.39 6.35
N ILE A 53 5.55 -18.43 5.93
CA ILE A 53 5.10 -17.06 5.62
C ILE A 53 4.10 -17.10 4.46
N LEU A 54 4.44 -17.80 3.36
CA LEU A 54 3.56 -17.93 2.20
C LEU A 54 2.21 -18.54 2.58
N ALA A 55 2.19 -19.59 3.42
CA ALA A 55 0.96 -20.21 3.91
C ALA A 55 0.09 -19.25 4.75
N ALA A 56 0.69 -18.26 5.42
CA ALA A 56 -0.02 -17.26 6.21
C ALA A 56 -0.51 -16.05 5.38
N MET A 57 0.03 -15.81 4.18
CA MET A 57 -0.33 -14.66 3.35
C MET A 57 -1.84 -14.56 3.00
N PRO A 58 -2.58 -15.64 2.70
CA PRO A 58 -3.99 -15.53 2.30
C PRO A 58 -4.91 -14.93 3.36
N THR A 59 -4.56 -15.03 4.65
CA THR A 59 -5.38 -14.48 5.74
C THR A 59 -4.95 -13.06 6.15
N THR A 60 -4.32 -12.31 5.24
CA THR A 60 -3.90 -10.93 5.50
C THR A 60 -5.13 -10.03 5.63
N ASP A 61 -5.18 -9.29 6.74
CA ASP A 61 -6.06 -8.14 7.00
C ASP A 61 -5.19 -7.04 7.62
N TYR A 62 -4.47 -6.33 6.76
CA TYR A 62 -3.47 -5.36 7.17
C TYR A 62 -3.96 -3.93 6.94
N LYS A 63 -3.95 -3.11 8.00
CA LYS A 63 -4.35 -1.70 7.94
C LYS A 63 -3.11 -0.81 7.97
N GLY A 64 -2.70 -0.38 6.78
CA GLY A 64 -1.45 0.34 6.54
C GLY A 64 -1.64 1.78 6.06
N VAL A 65 -0.56 2.32 5.49
CA VAL A 65 -0.54 3.65 4.88
C VAL A 65 -1.55 3.76 3.75
N ILE A 66 -1.63 2.75 2.87
CA ILE A 66 -2.52 2.72 1.72
C ILE A 66 -3.95 2.31 2.09
N GLY A 67 -4.25 2.08 3.36
CA GLY A 67 -5.54 1.56 3.83
C GLY A 67 -5.50 0.06 4.10
N GLU A 68 -6.68 -0.56 4.08
CA GLU A 68 -6.84 -2.00 4.32
C GLU A 68 -6.41 -2.81 3.10
N THR A 69 -5.53 -3.79 3.32
CA THR A 69 -5.09 -4.76 2.32
C THR A 69 -5.57 -6.15 2.71
N THR A 70 -6.38 -6.73 1.83
CA THR A 70 -6.85 -8.12 1.88
C THR A 70 -6.74 -8.72 0.48
N PHE A 71 -6.61 -10.05 0.41
CA PHE A 71 -6.44 -10.77 -0.85
C PHE A 71 -7.67 -11.62 -1.20
N ASP A 72 -7.91 -11.78 -2.50
CA ASP A 72 -8.85 -12.78 -3.01
C ASP A 72 -8.18 -14.17 -3.09
N SER A 73 -8.92 -15.17 -3.59
CA SER A 73 -8.43 -16.55 -3.68
C SER A 73 -7.29 -16.75 -4.70
N LYS A 74 -7.01 -15.75 -5.55
CA LYS A 74 -5.91 -15.76 -6.52
C LYS A 74 -4.67 -15.01 -6.00
N GLY A 75 -4.80 -14.32 -4.86
CA GLY A 75 -3.75 -13.46 -4.32
C GLY A 75 -3.81 -12.02 -4.84
N ASP A 76 -4.85 -11.65 -5.59
CA ASP A 76 -5.08 -10.28 -6.03
C ASP A 76 -5.71 -9.44 -4.91
N LEU A 77 -5.62 -8.11 -5.00
CA LEU A 77 -6.27 -7.24 -4.03
C LEU A 77 -7.80 -7.39 -4.11
N LYS A 78 -8.44 -7.72 -2.98
CA LYS A 78 -9.90 -7.84 -2.90
C LYS A 78 -10.62 -6.51 -3.12
N HIS A 79 -9.98 -5.40 -2.76
CA HIS A 79 -10.51 -4.05 -2.88
C HIS A 79 -9.57 -3.17 -3.71
N GLY A 80 -9.30 -3.61 -4.95
CA GLY A 80 -8.45 -2.90 -5.90
C GLY A 80 -8.98 -1.50 -6.23
N VAL A 81 -8.06 -0.55 -6.42
CA VAL A 81 -8.42 0.83 -6.73
C VAL A 81 -7.54 1.39 -7.85
N ILE A 82 -8.17 1.83 -8.92
CA ILE A 82 -7.52 2.50 -10.06
C ILE A 82 -7.70 4.01 -9.89
N SER A 83 -6.60 4.77 -10.01
CA SER A 83 -6.65 6.23 -9.98
C SER A 83 -6.41 6.77 -11.39
N LEU A 84 -7.40 7.46 -11.94
CA LEU A 84 -7.30 8.10 -13.24
C LEU A 84 -6.77 9.52 -13.04
N TYR A 85 -5.79 9.90 -13.85
CA TYR A 85 -5.20 11.24 -13.82
C TYR A 85 -5.36 11.92 -15.15
N ASN A 86 -5.64 13.21 -15.11
CA ASN A 86 -5.56 14.09 -16.27
C ASN A 86 -4.22 14.85 -16.24
N TYR A 87 -3.68 15.16 -17.42
CA TYR A 87 -2.52 16.01 -17.60
C TYR A 87 -2.89 17.17 -18.53
N ARG A 88 -2.96 18.38 -17.98
CA ARG A 88 -3.18 19.62 -18.74
C ARG A 88 -1.99 20.54 -18.51
N SER A 89 -1.37 21.01 -19.59
CA SER A 89 -0.21 21.93 -19.55
C SER A 89 0.91 21.43 -18.62
N GLY A 90 1.22 20.13 -18.67
CA GLY A 90 2.24 19.50 -17.82
C GLY A 90 1.85 19.29 -16.35
N LYS A 91 0.67 19.75 -15.92
CA LYS A 91 0.17 19.58 -14.55
C LYS A 91 -0.71 18.33 -14.45
N LYS A 92 -0.32 17.41 -13.58
CA LYS A 92 -1.10 16.23 -13.19
C LYS A 92 -2.20 16.62 -12.21
N SER A 93 -3.43 16.16 -12.44
CA SER A 93 -4.54 16.27 -11.48
C SER A 93 -5.28 14.94 -11.37
N LEU A 94 -5.70 14.55 -10.17
CA LEU A 94 -6.57 13.39 -9.98
C LEU A 94 -7.91 13.67 -10.67
N LEU A 95 -8.31 12.80 -11.59
CA LEU A 95 -9.58 12.87 -12.28
C LEU A 95 -10.63 12.04 -11.55
N ASP A 96 -10.32 10.78 -11.26
CA ASP A 96 -11.25 9.86 -10.62
C ASP A 96 -10.54 8.69 -9.91
N VAL A 97 -11.28 8.00 -9.05
CA VAL A 97 -10.88 6.81 -8.32
C VAL A 97 -11.92 5.71 -8.52
N VAL A 98 -11.61 4.76 -9.40
CA VAL A 98 -12.46 3.61 -9.69
C VAL A 98 -12.15 2.49 -8.71
N LYS A 99 -13.17 2.04 -7.98
CA LYS A 99 -13.10 0.85 -7.11
C LYS A 99 -13.50 -0.37 -7.91
N MET A 100 -12.75 -1.46 -7.75
CA MET A 100 -13.02 -2.75 -8.37
C MET A 100 -13.83 -3.65 -7.43
#